data_AF-A0AAV0SAF5-F1
#
_entry.id   AF-A0AAV0SAF5-F1
#
_cell.length_a   1.000
_cell.length_b   1.000
_cell.length_c   1.000
_cell.angle_alpha   90.00
_cell.angle_beta   90.00
_cell.angle_gamma   90.00
#
_symmetry.space_group_name_H-M   'P 1'
#
loop_
_entity.id
_entity.type
_entity.pdbx_description
1 polymer ?
#
loop_
_entity_poly.entity_id
_entity_poly.type
_entity_poly.pdbx_seq_one_letter_code
_entity_poly.pdbx_strand_id
1 'polypeptide(L)'
;MTIRIEQSEAVNNAAPVVEQKNKVVGEEKEELVLDGGFVVPDKVVSSHGFAAPDINAFGNSFRNYNAENERQKTVENLYREQHTTQTLDFVKKMRAEYGKLNRAEMSIWDCCELLNSVVDDSDPDLDEPQIQHLLQSAEAIRKDYPNEDWLHLTALIHDLGKILLLPQFGGLPQWAVVGDTFPLGCAFDESNVHHKYFAENPDSKNPIYSTKNGVYKEGCGLDSVYMSWGHDDYMYLVAKENKTTLPSAALFIVRYHSFYRKYWGIESIEEFVLLVNISCLILSFVGLMLL
;
A
#
# COMPACT_ATOMS: atom_id res chain seq x y z
N MET A 1 26.23 -1.32 4.08
CA MET A 1 25.90 -0.09 3.33
C MET A 1 26.38 1.11 4.13
N THR A 2 27.38 1.83 3.63
CA THR A 2 27.80 3.12 4.16
C THR A 2 27.78 4.09 3.00
N ILE A 3 26.79 4.99 2.97
CA ILE A 3 26.77 6.10 2.03
C ILE A 3 27.42 7.28 2.75
N ARG A 4 28.55 7.77 2.24
CA ARG A 4 29.17 9.01 2.72
C ARG A 4 28.54 10.17 1.96
N ILE A 5 27.96 11.11 2.70
CA ILE A 5 27.62 12.45 2.20
C ILE A 5 28.46 13.42 3.03
N GLU A 6 29.37 14.13 2.38
CA GLU A 6 30.11 15.25 3.00
C GLU A 6 29.14 16.43 3.15
N GLN A 7 28.99 16.92 4.39
CA GLN A 7 28.31 18.19 4.68
C GLN A 7 29.35 19.25 5.08
N SER A 8 29.22 20.43 4.50
CA SER A 8 29.97 21.63 4.86
C SER A 8 29.42 22.26 6.15
N GLU A 9 30.34 22.65 7.04
CA GLU A 9 30.05 23.27 8.33
C GLU A 9 29.46 24.68 8.19
N ALA A 10 28.41 24.98 8.98
CA ALA A 10 28.12 26.32 9.43
C ALA A 10 27.54 26.30 10.86
N VAL A 11 28.16 27.09 11.71
CA VAL A 11 28.01 27.18 13.17
C VAL A 11 27.06 28.34 13.52
N ASN A 12 26.14 28.17 14.49
CA ASN A 12 26.00 29.00 15.72
C ASN A 12 24.62 28.89 16.43
N ASN A 13 24.67 28.38 17.66
CA ASN A 13 24.17 28.92 18.94
C ASN A 13 22.76 29.56 19.07
N ALA A 14 21.90 28.99 19.95
CA ALA A 14 21.46 29.60 21.22
C ALA A 14 20.47 28.70 22.02
N ALA A 15 20.48 28.87 23.34
CA ALA A 15 19.92 28.01 24.40
C ALA A 15 18.48 28.42 24.86
N PRO A 16 17.83 27.69 25.82
CA PRO A 16 16.37 27.54 25.92
C PRO A 16 15.70 28.43 26.99
N VAL A 17 14.37 28.55 26.93
CA VAL A 17 13.54 29.11 28.01
C VAL A 17 12.42 28.13 28.38
N VAL A 18 12.35 27.84 29.68
CA VAL A 18 11.39 26.99 30.39
C VAL A 18 10.31 27.87 31.01
N GLU A 19 9.04 27.50 30.94
CA GLU A 19 8.06 27.90 31.96
C GLU A 19 6.94 26.85 32.13
N GLN A 20 6.79 26.38 33.37
CA GLN A 20 5.75 25.47 33.86
C GLN A 20 4.60 26.27 34.48
N LYS A 21 3.34 25.89 34.25
CA LYS A 21 2.23 26.09 35.21
C LYS A 21 1.22 24.91 35.20
N ASN A 22 1.02 24.33 36.38
CA ASN A 22 -0.12 23.47 36.80
C ASN A 22 -1.43 24.29 36.77
N LYS A 23 -2.69 23.80 36.77
CA LYS A 23 -3.39 22.53 37.07
C LYS A 23 -4.87 22.75 36.63
N VAL A 24 -5.64 21.72 36.27
CA VAL A 24 -7.02 21.39 36.75
C VAL A 24 -7.56 20.20 35.96
N VAL A 25 -8.21 19.29 36.68
CA VAL A 25 -8.77 18.00 36.26
C VAL A 25 -10.16 18.17 35.65
N GLY A 26 -10.41 17.53 34.52
CA GLY A 26 -11.73 17.24 33.95
C GLY A 26 -11.67 15.90 33.22
N GLU A 27 -12.65 15.04 33.44
CA GLU A 27 -12.76 13.70 32.85
C GLU A 27 -12.95 13.79 31.33
N GLU A 28 -12.02 13.26 30.54
CA GLU A 28 -12.19 13.09 29.10
C GLU A 28 -11.79 11.67 28.67
N LYS A 29 -12.62 11.13 27.77
CA LYS A 29 -12.55 9.79 27.19
C LYS A 29 -11.19 9.60 26.51
N GLU A 30 -10.55 8.46 26.72
CA GLU A 30 -9.28 8.11 26.08
C GLU A 30 -9.45 8.05 24.55
N GLU A 31 -9.10 9.16 23.91
CA GLU A 31 -8.93 9.33 22.48
C GLU A 31 -7.53 8.83 22.10
N LEU A 32 -7.42 8.15 20.95
CA LEU A 32 -6.17 7.62 20.42
C LEU A 32 -5.15 8.74 20.21
N VAL A 33 -4.13 8.81 21.07
CA VAL A 33 -2.99 9.71 20.88
C VAL A 33 -1.94 9.01 20.03
N LEU A 34 -1.80 9.43 18.77
CA LEU A 34 -0.62 9.17 17.96
C LEU A 34 0.50 10.07 18.48
N ASP A 35 1.43 9.52 19.27
CA ASP A 35 2.57 10.22 19.88
C ASP A 35 3.67 10.56 18.85
N GLY A 36 3.30 11.31 17.83
CA GLY A 36 4.20 11.90 16.85
C GLY A 36 3.55 13.17 16.37
N GLY A 37 3.91 14.31 17.00
CA GLY A 37 3.37 15.63 16.73
C GLY A 37 3.45 16.05 15.26
N PHE A 38 2.48 15.57 14.48
CA PHE A 38 2.23 15.96 13.11
C PHE A 38 1.24 17.13 13.16
N VAL A 39 1.74 18.33 12.92
CA VAL A 39 0.88 19.47 12.65
C VAL A 39 0.43 19.31 11.20
N VAL A 40 -0.82 18.90 10.99
CA VAL A 40 -1.47 18.95 9.69
C VAL A 40 -1.39 20.40 9.21
N PRO A 41 -0.77 20.70 8.05
CA PRO A 41 -0.75 22.05 7.51
C PRO A 41 -2.19 22.54 7.34
N ASP A 42 -2.50 23.75 7.83
CA ASP A 42 -3.78 24.40 7.58
C ASP A 42 -4.11 24.30 6.10
N LYS A 43 -5.31 23.79 5.80
CA LYS A 43 -5.90 23.58 4.47
C LYS A 43 -5.47 24.66 3.46
N VAL A 44 -4.37 24.43 2.75
CA VAL A 44 -4.14 25.04 1.43
C VAL A 44 -4.70 24.05 0.42
N VAL A 45 -6.03 23.91 0.43
CA VAL A 45 -6.74 23.29 -0.67
C VAL A 45 -6.61 24.26 -1.84
N SER A 46 -5.65 24.00 -2.72
CA SER A 46 -5.67 24.55 -4.06
C SER A 46 -7.08 24.40 -4.62
N SER A 47 -7.69 25.50 -5.07
CA SER A 47 -9.04 25.51 -5.69
C SER A 47 -9.11 24.74 -7.02
N HIS A 48 -8.03 24.06 -7.41
CA HIS A 48 -7.89 23.21 -8.58
C HIS A 48 -7.38 21.82 -8.15
N GLY A 49 -8.01 21.21 -7.14
CA GLY A 49 -7.78 19.79 -6.83
C GLY A 49 -8.13 18.92 -8.04
N PHE A 50 -7.36 17.85 -8.25
CA PHE A 50 -7.58 16.91 -9.34
C PHE A 50 -9.00 16.33 -9.30
N ALA A 51 -9.72 16.45 -10.42
CA ALA A 51 -10.99 15.76 -10.62
C ALA A 51 -10.72 14.45 -11.35
N ALA A 52 -10.86 13.33 -10.64
CA ALA A 52 -10.81 12.01 -11.27
C ALA A 52 -11.94 11.90 -12.32
N PRO A 53 -11.68 11.40 -13.53
CA PRO A 53 -12.73 11.08 -14.49
C PRO A 53 -13.74 10.09 -13.90
N ASP A 54 -14.97 10.12 -14.42
CA ASP A 54 -16.04 9.23 -13.98
C ASP A 54 -15.87 7.78 -14.51
N ILE A 55 -14.99 7.58 -15.50
CA ILE A 55 -14.79 6.32 -16.22
C ILE A 55 -13.31 6.01 -16.47
N ASN A 56 -12.98 4.71 -16.48
CA ASN A 56 -11.65 4.16 -16.73
C ASN A 56 -11.29 4.09 -18.22
N ALA A 57 -10.08 3.60 -18.52
CA ALA A 57 -9.55 3.33 -19.86
C ALA A 57 -10.51 2.58 -20.80
N PHE A 58 -11.35 1.74 -20.21
CA PHE A 58 -12.23 0.80 -20.88
C PHE A 58 -13.69 1.27 -20.92
N GLY A 59 -13.96 2.52 -20.52
CA GLY A 59 -15.29 3.12 -20.53
C GLY A 59 -16.22 2.62 -19.42
N ASN A 60 -15.68 1.98 -18.38
CA ASN A 60 -16.43 1.50 -17.22
C ASN A 60 -16.17 2.38 -15.99
N SER A 61 -17.02 2.30 -14.97
CA SER A 61 -16.67 2.85 -13.65
C SER A 61 -15.43 2.14 -13.11
N PHE A 62 -14.56 2.88 -12.43
CA PHE A 62 -13.36 2.32 -11.77
C PHE A 62 -13.71 1.16 -10.84
N ARG A 63 -12.81 0.15 -10.78
CA ARG A 63 -12.94 -1.04 -9.95
C ARG A 63 -14.27 -1.79 -10.12
N ASN A 64 -14.78 -1.87 -11.35
CA ASN A 64 -16.02 -2.59 -11.64
C ASN A 64 -15.81 -4.09 -11.82
N TYR A 65 -15.90 -4.84 -10.72
CA TYR A 65 -15.81 -6.32 -10.71
C TYR A 65 -17.05 -7.06 -11.25
N ASN A 66 -18.08 -6.33 -11.73
CA ASN A 66 -19.34 -6.92 -12.21
C ASN A 66 -19.51 -6.82 -13.73
N ALA A 67 -18.55 -6.26 -14.47
CA ALA A 67 -18.62 -6.18 -15.93
C ALA A 67 -18.38 -7.55 -16.57
N GLU A 68 -19.12 -7.89 -17.63
CA GLU A 68 -18.93 -9.15 -18.37
C GLU A 68 -17.91 -8.97 -19.50
N ASN A 69 -16.61 -9.00 -19.18
CA ASN A 69 -15.53 -8.98 -20.19
C ASN A 69 -14.38 -9.95 -19.83
N GLU A 70 -13.48 -10.20 -20.79
CA GLU A 70 -12.36 -11.14 -20.60
C GLU A 70 -11.36 -10.69 -19.52
N ARG A 71 -11.19 -9.37 -19.35
CA ARG A 71 -10.36 -8.81 -18.28
C ARG A 71 -10.92 -9.18 -16.91
N GLN A 72 -12.23 -9.07 -16.71
CA GLN A 72 -12.88 -9.44 -15.46
C GLN A 72 -12.79 -10.92 -15.14
N LYS A 73 -12.82 -11.81 -16.14
CA LYS A 73 -12.56 -13.24 -15.91
C LYS A 73 -11.14 -13.48 -15.41
N THR A 74 -10.17 -12.74 -15.95
CA THR A 74 -8.77 -12.82 -15.52
C THR A 74 -8.61 -12.34 -14.08
N VAL A 75 -9.19 -11.17 -13.77
CA VAL A 75 -9.21 -10.60 -12.40
C VAL A 75 -9.90 -11.54 -11.40
N GLU A 76 -11.08 -12.07 -11.73
CA GLU A 76 -11.81 -12.99 -10.85
C GLU A 76 -11.04 -14.30 -10.62
N ASN A 77 -10.40 -14.85 -11.65
CA ASN A 77 -9.56 -16.04 -11.51
C ASN A 77 -8.33 -15.79 -10.64
N LEU A 78 -7.69 -14.62 -10.79
CA LEU A 78 -6.57 -14.23 -9.92
C LEU A 78 -7.00 -14.16 -8.46
N TYR A 79 -8.11 -13.47 -8.15
CA TYR A 79 -8.63 -13.40 -6.78
C TYR A 79 -9.10 -14.76 -6.27
N ARG A 80 -9.67 -15.62 -7.12
CA ARG A 80 -9.99 -17.01 -6.74
C ARG A 80 -8.74 -17.75 -6.29
N GLU A 81 -7.67 -17.74 -7.10
CA GLU A 81 -6.42 -18.41 -6.76
C GLU A 81 -5.77 -17.82 -5.51
N GLN A 82 -5.78 -16.49 -5.38
CA GLN A 82 -5.29 -15.78 -4.22
C GLN A 82 -6.03 -16.21 -2.94
N HIS A 83 -7.36 -16.12 -2.94
CA HIS A 83 -8.19 -16.44 -1.78
C HIS A 83 -8.17 -17.91 -1.41
N THR A 84 -7.93 -18.81 -2.36
CA THR A 84 -7.83 -20.26 -2.06
C THR A 84 -6.44 -20.67 -1.56
N THR A 85 -5.39 -19.92 -1.90
CA THR A 85 -3.98 -20.35 -1.68
C THR A 85 -3.24 -19.55 -0.62
N GLN A 86 -3.55 -18.26 -0.43
CA GLN A 86 -2.95 -17.45 0.63
C GLN A 86 -3.39 -17.97 1.99
N THR A 87 -2.44 -18.54 2.74
CA THR A 87 -2.62 -19.06 4.09
C THR A 87 -1.59 -18.44 5.02
N LEU A 88 -1.87 -18.44 6.33
CA LEU A 88 -0.92 -17.93 7.33
C LEU A 88 0.45 -18.63 7.22
N ASP A 89 0.45 -19.94 6.94
CA ASP A 89 1.67 -20.72 6.76
C ASP A 89 2.42 -20.37 5.47
N PHE A 90 1.69 -20.15 4.37
CA PHE A 90 2.28 -19.66 3.12
C PHE A 90 2.98 -18.33 3.34
N VAL A 91 2.30 -17.34 3.92
CA VAL A 91 2.86 -16.00 4.14
C VAL A 91 4.08 -16.03 5.06
N LYS A 92 4.06 -16.83 6.13
CA LYS A 92 5.24 -17.00 7.00
C LYS A 92 6.44 -17.54 6.24
N LYS A 93 6.24 -18.50 5.33
CA LYS A 93 7.30 -19.05 4.47
C LYS A 93 7.82 -17.99 3.50
N MET A 94 6.92 -17.27 2.84
CA MET A 94 7.29 -16.20 1.89
C MET A 94 8.10 -15.10 2.58
N ARG A 95 7.64 -14.59 3.72
CA ARG A 95 8.40 -13.61 4.52
C ARG A 95 9.78 -14.12 4.93
N ALA A 96 9.88 -15.39 5.34
CA ALA A 96 11.17 -15.98 5.73
C ALA A 96 12.13 -16.17 4.55
N GLU A 97 11.61 -16.48 3.36
CA GLU A 97 12.40 -16.63 2.15
C GLU A 97 12.85 -15.27 1.60
N TYR A 98 11.89 -14.38 1.35
CA TYR A 98 12.11 -13.12 0.67
C TYR A 98 12.65 -12.01 1.58
N GLY A 99 12.45 -12.11 2.89
CA GLY A 99 13.09 -11.23 3.87
C GLY A 99 14.62 -11.35 3.93
N LYS A 100 15.22 -12.34 3.27
CA LYS A 100 16.69 -12.45 3.14
C LYS A 100 17.28 -11.42 2.19
N LEU A 101 16.47 -10.88 1.26
CA LEU A 101 16.84 -9.84 0.30
C LEU A 101 18.17 -10.10 -0.45
N ASN A 102 18.38 -11.36 -0.87
CA ASN A 102 19.64 -11.83 -1.44
C ASN A 102 19.53 -12.19 -2.93
N ARG A 103 18.56 -11.61 -3.66
CA ARG A 103 18.31 -11.92 -5.06
C ARG A 103 19.06 -11.03 -6.05
N ALA A 104 19.14 -9.73 -5.75
CA ALA A 104 19.81 -8.76 -6.61
C ALA A 104 20.20 -7.50 -5.82
N GLU A 105 21.15 -6.73 -6.36
CA GLU A 105 21.52 -5.38 -5.92
C GLU A 105 21.36 -4.46 -7.13
N MET A 106 20.53 -3.42 -7.01
CA MET A 106 20.23 -2.50 -8.11
C MET A 106 19.70 -1.16 -7.59
N SER A 107 19.69 -0.14 -8.45
CA SER A 107 19.07 1.14 -8.13
C SER A 107 17.54 1.07 -8.24
N ILE A 108 16.86 2.08 -7.69
CA ILE A 108 15.40 2.25 -7.86
C ILE A 108 15.03 2.33 -9.33
N TRP A 109 15.84 3.05 -10.14
CA TRP A 109 15.55 3.23 -11.55
C TRP A 109 15.70 1.92 -12.35
N ASP A 110 16.75 1.15 -12.08
CA ASP A 110 16.91 -0.18 -12.70
C ASP A 110 15.71 -1.09 -12.37
N CYS A 111 15.19 -1.00 -11.15
CA CYS A 111 13.99 -1.71 -10.72
C CYS A 111 12.74 -1.27 -11.52
N CYS A 112 12.56 0.05 -11.72
CA CYS A 112 11.50 0.58 -12.57
C CYS A 112 11.60 0.05 -14.01
N GLU A 113 12.80 0.03 -14.60
CA GLU A 113 13.00 -0.46 -15.98
C GLU A 113 12.66 -1.94 -16.14
N LEU A 114 12.94 -2.77 -15.12
CA LEU A 114 12.56 -4.18 -15.11
C LEU A 114 11.03 -4.39 -15.15
N LEU A 115 10.25 -3.44 -14.65
CA LEU A 115 8.80 -3.48 -14.65
C LEU A 115 8.16 -3.03 -15.97
N ASN A 116 8.95 -2.61 -16.96
CA ASN A 116 8.44 -2.28 -18.28
C ASN A 116 7.86 -3.49 -19.05
N SER A 117 8.17 -4.71 -18.64
CA SER A 117 7.60 -5.95 -19.23
C SER A 117 6.52 -6.59 -18.36
N VAL A 118 6.07 -5.91 -17.29
CA VAL A 118 5.09 -6.45 -16.35
C VAL A 118 3.75 -5.75 -16.56
N VAL A 119 2.69 -6.56 -16.68
CA VAL A 119 1.29 -6.12 -16.67
C VAL A 119 0.61 -6.81 -15.49
N ASP A 120 -0.04 -6.03 -14.64
CA ASP A 120 -0.75 -6.50 -13.44
C ASP A 120 -2.10 -7.10 -13.85
N ASP A 121 -2.36 -8.39 -13.63
CA ASP A 121 -3.62 -9.04 -14.01
C ASP A 121 -4.79 -8.85 -13.03
N SER A 122 -4.53 -8.25 -11.86
CA SER A 122 -5.53 -8.00 -10.83
C SER A 122 -6.29 -6.69 -11.04
N ASP A 123 -5.73 -5.80 -11.87
CA ASP A 123 -6.26 -4.47 -12.10
C ASP A 123 -7.37 -4.49 -13.17
N PRO A 124 -8.63 -4.16 -12.83
CA PRO A 124 -9.71 -4.10 -13.82
C PRO A 124 -9.64 -2.89 -14.75
N ASP A 125 -8.77 -1.92 -14.47
CA ASP A 125 -8.74 -0.58 -15.03
C ASP A 125 -7.48 -0.29 -15.88
N LEU A 126 -6.42 -1.11 -15.78
CA LEU A 126 -5.14 -0.94 -16.51
C LEU A 126 -4.75 -2.16 -17.37
N ASP A 127 -4.10 -1.92 -18.51
CA ASP A 127 -3.40 -2.92 -19.34
C ASP A 127 -2.02 -2.38 -19.82
N GLU A 128 -1.54 -1.32 -19.17
CA GLU A 128 -0.28 -0.64 -19.48
C GLU A 128 0.89 -1.29 -18.72
N PRO A 129 2.13 -1.17 -19.24
CA PRO A 129 3.33 -1.55 -18.50
C PRO A 129 3.41 -0.88 -17.13
N GLN A 130 3.76 -1.65 -16.12
CA GLN A 130 3.79 -1.20 -14.73
C GLN A 130 4.66 0.06 -14.52
N ILE A 131 5.75 0.25 -15.27
CA ILE A 131 6.56 1.48 -15.19
C ILE A 131 5.76 2.77 -15.49
N GLN A 132 4.78 2.71 -16.41
CA GLN A 132 3.96 3.86 -16.76
C GLN A 132 3.10 4.27 -15.56
N HIS A 133 2.47 3.29 -14.90
CA HIS A 133 1.72 3.49 -13.67
C HIS A 133 2.57 4.14 -12.56
N LEU A 134 3.81 3.69 -12.35
CA LEU A 134 4.71 4.29 -11.35
C LEU A 134 4.96 5.78 -11.61
N LEU A 135 5.23 6.13 -12.87
CA LEU A 135 5.50 7.51 -13.28
C LEU A 135 4.24 8.38 -13.21
N GLN A 136 3.09 7.86 -13.66
CA GLN A 136 1.80 8.54 -13.56
C GLN A 136 1.46 8.83 -12.09
N SER A 137 1.66 7.85 -11.21
CA SER A 137 1.47 7.98 -9.76
C SER A 137 2.32 9.09 -9.17
N ALA A 138 3.63 9.06 -9.44
CA ALA A 138 4.57 10.02 -8.92
C ALA A 138 4.25 11.45 -9.41
N GLU A 139 3.92 11.62 -10.69
CA GLU A 139 3.61 12.93 -11.26
C GLU A 139 2.27 13.50 -10.79
N ALA A 140 1.25 12.66 -10.58
CA ALA A 140 -0.02 13.08 -10.01
C ALA A 140 0.18 13.64 -8.59
N ILE A 141 0.88 12.89 -7.75
CA ILE A 141 1.20 13.34 -6.38
C ILE A 141 2.11 14.57 -6.40
N ARG A 142 3.09 14.65 -7.31
CA ARG A 142 3.95 15.83 -7.46
C ARG A 142 3.16 17.08 -7.80
N LYS A 143 2.10 16.95 -8.60
CA LYS A 143 1.23 18.07 -8.98
C LYS A 143 0.37 18.56 -7.80
N ASP A 144 -0.22 17.63 -7.05
CA ASP A 144 -1.16 17.95 -5.98
C ASP A 144 -0.46 18.33 -4.66
N TYR A 145 0.72 17.76 -4.41
CA TYR A 145 1.52 17.96 -3.20
C TYR A 145 2.96 18.41 -3.55
N PRO A 146 3.16 19.56 -4.21
CA PRO A 146 4.45 19.94 -4.80
C PRO A 146 5.62 20.07 -3.83
N ASN A 147 5.35 20.24 -2.53
CA ASN A 147 6.37 20.39 -1.49
C ASN A 147 6.67 19.09 -0.71
N GLU A 148 5.97 17.98 -1.01
CA GLU A 148 6.12 16.69 -0.30
C GLU A 148 6.93 15.70 -1.14
N ASP A 149 8.22 15.98 -1.34
CA ASP A 149 9.13 15.19 -2.18
C ASP A 149 9.18 13.69 -1.80
N TRP A 150 9.16 13.39 -0.50
CA TRP A 150 9.10 12.02 0.02
C TRP A 150 7.85 11.28 -0.44
N LEU A 151 6.73 12.00 -0.64
CA LEU A 151 5.46 11.42 -1.08
C LEU A 151 5.50 11.12 -2.59
N HIS A 152 6.19 11.95 -3.39
CA HIS A 152 6.42 11.69 -4.82
C HIS A 152 7.24 10.41 -4.99
N LEU A 153 8.31 10.28 -4.21
CA LEU A 153 9.13 9.08 -4.21
C LEU A 153 8.34 7.86 -3.70
N THR A 154 7.51 8.03 -2.67
CA THR A 154 6.66 6.94 -2.17
C THR A 154 5.73 6.43 -3.26
N ALA A 155 5.09 7.33 -4.01
CA ALA A 155 4.25 6.99 -5.16
C ALA A 155 5.04 6.35 -6.31
N LEU A 156 6.31 6.72 -6.52
CA LEU A 156 7.16 6.05 -7.52
C LEU A 156 7.51 4.61 -7.11
N ILE A 157 7.71 4.34 -5.81
CA ILE A 157 8.25 3.05 -5.36
C ILE A 157 7.20 2.04 -4.89
N HIS A 158 5.94 2.47 -4.66
CA HIS A 158 4.92 1.66 -3.98
C HIS A 158 4.76 0.26 -4.58
N ASP A 159 4.79 0.18 -5.90
CA ASP A 159 4.55 -1.03 -6.68
C ASP A 159 5.81 -1.77 -7.11
N LEU A 160 7.01 -1.32 -6.69
CA LEU A 160 8.27 -1.96 -7.09
C LEU A 160 8.40 -3.40 -6.59
N GLY A 161 7.59 -3.81 -5.60
CA GLY A 161 7.55 -5.19 -5.19
C GLY A 161 7.01 -6.15 -6.25
N LYS A 162 6.41 -5.65 -7.33
CA LYS A 162 5.95 -6.46 -8.47
C LYS A 162 7.07 -7.16 -9.23
N ILE A 163 8.34 -6.78 -8.99
CA ILE A 163 9.51 -7.50 -9.55
C ILE A 163 9.53 -8.99 -9.18
N LEU A 164 8.81 -9.39 -8.13
CA LEU A 164 8.63 -10.80 -7.74
C LEU A 164 8.06 -11.69 -8.86
N LEU A 165 7.36 -11.10 -9.84
CA LEU A 165 6.84 -11.77 -11.04
C LEU A 165 7.96 -12.20 -12.00
N LEU A 166 9.12 -11.55 -11.94
CA LEU A 166 10.21 -11.80 -12.88
C LEU A 166 10.98 -13.07 -12.46
N PRO A 167 11.43 -13.90 -13.43
CA PRO A 167 12.14 -15.15 -13.13
C PRO A 167 13.35 -14.98 -12.20
N GLN A 168 14.12 -13.90 -12.34
CA GLN A 168 15.29 -13.66 -11.48
C GLN A 168 14.92 -13.35 -10.02
N PHE A 169 13.67 -12.98 -9.74
CA PHE A 169 13.14 -12.75 -8.38
C PHE A 169 12.29 -13.92 -7.87
N GLY A 170 12.18 -15.00 -8.63
CA GLY A 170 11.45 -16.22 -8.25
C GLY A 170 10.30 -16.55 -9.18
N GLY A 171 9.88 -15.63 -10.06
CA GLY A 171 8.81 -15.89 -11.02
C GLY A 171 7.51 -16.30 -10.34
N LEU A 172 7.13 -15.59 -9.28
CA LEU A 172 5.92 -15.92 -8.52
C LEU A 172 4.68 -15.73 -9.40
N PRO A 173 3.62 -16.54 -9.20
CA PRO A 173 2.35 -16.30 -9.88
C PRO A 173 1.74 -14.97 -9.43
N GLN A 174 0.96 -14.33 -10.32
CA GLN A 174 0.35 -13.02 -10.07
C GLN A 174 -0.44 -12.96 -8.75
N TRP A 175 -1.22 -13.99 -8.43
CA TRP A 175 -2.00 -14.06 -7.18
C TRP A 175 -1.15 -13.95 -5.90
N ALA A 176 0.15 -14.27 -5.97
CA ALA A 176 1.09 -14.20 -4.86
C ALA A 176 1.89 -12.88 -4.83
N VAL A 177 1.59 -11.94 -5.72
CA VAL A 177 2.32 -10.68 -5.87
C VAL A 177 1.38 -9.47 -5.90
N VAL A 178 0.31 -9.51 -6.69
CA VAL A 178 -0.59 -8.38 -6.94
C VAL A 178 -1.98 -8.59 -6.32
N GLY A 179 -2.83 -7.58 -6.42
CA GLY A 179 -4.22 -7.60 -5.94
C GLY A 179 -4.39 -7.05 -4.52
N ASP A 180 -5.64 -6.77 -4.17
CA ASP A 180 -6.05 -6.29 -2.85
C ASP A 180 -5.60 -7.28 -1.76
N THR A 181 -5.08 -6.77 -0.65
CA THR A 181 -4.57 -7.58 0.46
C THR A 181 -5.61 -7.75 1.57
N PHE A 182 -5.46 -8.81 2.37
CA PHE A 182 -6.38 -9.12 3.48
C PHE A 182 -5.65 -9.76 4.67
N PRO A 183 -6.16 -9.59 5.91
CA PRO A 183 -5.62 -10.26 7.09
C PRO A 183 -5.76 -11.80 7.01
N LEU A 184 -4.73 -12.51 7.46
CA LEU A 184 -4.70 -13.97 7.61
C LEU A 184 -4.67 -14.37 9.08
N GLY A 185 -5.05 -15.61 9.41
CA GLY A 185 -5.03 -16.09 10.79
C GLY A 185 -6.19 -15.57 11.66
N CYS A 186 -7.17 -14.92 11.03
CA CYS A 186 -8.49 -14.54 11.57
C CYS A 186 -9.56 -14.71 10.48
N ALA A 187 -10.83 -14.52 10.82
CA ALA A 187 -11.93 -14.72 9.89
C ALA A 187 -11.84 -13.75 8.71
N PHE A 188 -12.07 -14.24 7.50
CA PHE A 188 -12.11 -13.41 6.29
C PHE A 188 -13.36 -12.53 6.27
N ASP A 189 -13.18 -11.22 6.17
CA ASP A 189 -14.25 -10.22 6.17
C ASP A 189 -15.00 -10.21 4.82
N GLU A 190 -16.33 -10.15 4.85
CA GLU A 190 -17.21 -10.18 3.67
C GLU A 190 -16.98 -9.01 2.70
N SER A 191 -16.31 -7.94 3.15
CA SER A 191 -15.93 -6.81 2.31
C SER A 191 -14.75 -7.08 1.37
N ASN A 192 -14.02 -8.19 1.57
CA ASN A 192 -12.99 -8.63 0.64
C ASN A 192 -13.60 -8.91 -0.73
N VAL A 193 -12.93 -8.46 -1.80
CA VAL A 193 -13.35 -8.72 -3.18
C VAL A 193 -13.54 -10.23 -3.38
N HIS A 194 -14.58 -10.64 -4.12
CA HIS A 194 -14.92 -12.05 -4.37
C HIS A 194 -14.84 -12.99 -3.13
N HIS A 195 -15.32 -12.54 -1.97
CA HIS A 195 -15.27 -13.26 -0.69
C HIS A 195 -15.71 -14.74 -0.76
N LYS A 196 -16.66 -15.07 -1.64
CA LYS A 196 -17.16 -16.44 -1.88
C LYS A 196 -16.04 -17.50 -2.03
N TYR A 197 -14.86 -17.15 -2.54
CA TYR A 197 -13.76 -18.09 -2.74
C TYR A 197 -13.02 -18.48 -1.46
N PHE A 198 -13.14 -17.71 -0.37
CA PHE A 198 -12.52 -18.06 0.91
C PHE A 198 -13.08 -19.35 1.51
N ALA A 199 -14.28 -19.79 1.10
CA ALA A 199 -14.83 -21.09 1.52
C ALA A 199 -13.95 -22.29 1.10
N GLU A 200 -13.13 -22.12 0.07
CA GLU A 200 -12.21 -23.15 -0.42
C GLU A 200 -10.83 -23.08 0.27
N ASN A 201 -10.51 -21.96 0.94
CA ASN A 201 -9.25 -21.78 1.65
C ASN A 201 -9.15 -22.75 2.85
N PRO A 202 -8.05 -23.49 3.03
CA PRO A 202 -7.89 -24.39 4.18
C PRO A 202 -7.92 -23.67 5.54
N ASP A 203 -7.47 -22.41 5.64
CA ASP A 203 -7.51 -21.63 6.88
C ASP A 203 -8.95 -21.31 7.31
N SER A 204 -9.92 -21.28 6.38
CA SER A 204 -11.35 -21.09 6.71
C SER A 204 -11.94 -22.25 7.53
N LYS A 205 -11.29 -23.41 7.52
CA LYS A 205 -11.68 -24.62 8.25
C LYS A 205 -10.96 -24.74 9.60
N ASN A 206 -10.02 -23.86 9.89
CA ASN A 206 -9.28 -23.88 11.16
C ASN A 206 -10.13 -23.21 12.25
N PRO A 207 -10.52 -23.92 13.33
CA PRO A 207 -11.43 -23.40 14.34
C PRO A 207 -10.91 -22.16 15.08
N ILE A 208 -9.59 -21.93 15.10
CA ILE A 208 -9.00 -20.72 15.66
C ILE A 208 -9.15 -19.58 14.65
N TYR A 209 -8.70 -19.78 13.41
CA TYR A 209 -8.67 -18.72 12.39
C TYR A 209 -10.07 -18.31 11.94
N SER A 210 -11.07 -19.20 11.99
CA SER A 210 -12.46 -18.85 11.65
C SER A 210 -13.15 -17.93 12.67
N THR A 211 -12.48 -17.55 13.76
CA THR A 211 -13.00 -16.57 14.73
C THR A 211 -12.63 -15.14 14.34
N LYS A 212 -13.41 -14.15 14.83
CA LYS A 212 -13.25 -12.73 14.49
C LYS A 212 -11.80 -12.24 14.59
N ASN A 213 -11.12 -12.56 15.70
CA ASN A 213 -9.75 -12.09 15.94
C ASN A 213 -8.70 -13.20 15.70
N GLY A 214 -9.13 -14.46 15.62
CA GLY A 214 -8.24 -15.59 15.40
C GLY A 214 -7.05 -15.64 16.35
N VAL A 215 -5.84 -15.55 15.79
CA VAL A 215 -4.59 -15.55 16.56
C VAL A 215 -4.22 -14.19 17.17
N TYR A 216 -4.99 -13.14 16.87
CA TYR A 216 -4.67 -11.76 17.26
C TYR A 216 -5.39 -11.32 18.53
N LYS A 217 -4.74 -10.41 19.24
CA LYS A 217 -5.36 -9.66 20.33
C LYS A 217 -6.11 -8.46 19.77
N GLU A 218 -7.27 -8.14 20.35
CA GLU A 218 -7.97 -6.89 20.07
C GLU A 218 -7.03 -5.69 20.28
N GLY A 219 -7.00 -4.75 19.33
CA GLY A 219 -6.15 -3.56 19.39
C GLY A 219 -4.65 -3.83 19.25
N CYS A 220 -4.21 -4.94 18.65
CA CYS A 220 -2.78 -5.27 18.49
C CYS A 220 -2.03 -4.41 17.46
N GLY A 221 -2.75 -3.61 16.65
CA GLY A 221 -2.15 -2.85 15.55
C GLY A 221 -1.90 -3.68 14.30
N LEU A 222 -1.94 -3.03 13.13
CA LEU A 222 -1.75 -3.67 11.82
C LEU A 222 -0.33 -4.21 11.62
N ASP A 223 0.65 -3.70 12.35
CA ASP A 223 2.04 -4.16 12.30
C ASP A 223 2.20 -5.59 12.83
N SER A 224 1.32 -5.98 13.76
CA SER A 224 1.22 -7.32 14.37
C SER A 224 0.40 -8.31 13.55
N VAL A 225 -0.29 -7.85 12.49
CA VAL A 225 -1.15 -8.67 11.63
C VAL A 225 -0.36 -9.21 10.45
N TYR A 226 -0.53 -10.50 10.16
CA TYR A 226 -0.07 -11.08 8.90
C TYR A 226 -1.09 -10.75 7.81
N MET A 227 -0.70 -9.89 6.88
CA MET A 227 -1.43 -9.65 5.63
C MET A 227 -1.09 -10.73 4.60
N SER A 228 -1.98 -10.98 3.65
CA SER A 228 -1.68 -11.78 2.45
C SER A 228 -0.37 -11.31 1.80
N TRP A 229 0.47 -12.25 1.39
CA TRP A 229 1.79 -11.92 0.83
C TRP A 229 1.66 -11.30 -0.57
N GLY A 230 2.43 -10.25 -0.82
CA GLY A 230 2.44 -9.55 -2.10
C GLY A 230 3.51 -8.46 -2.16
N HIS A 231 3.39 -7.59 -3.17
CA HIS A 231 4.31 -6.51 -3.44
C HIS A 231 4.41 -5.49 -2.29
N ASP A 232 3.32 -5.16 -1.59
CA ASP A 232 3.32 -4.25 -0.44
C ASP A 232 4.33 -4.68 0.63
N ASP A 233 4.19 -5.93 1.10
CA ASP A 233 4.95 -6.43 2.23
C ASP A 233 6.41 -6.68 1.84
N TYR A 234 6.66 -7.14 0.61
CA TYR A 234 8.00 -7.27 0.08
C TYR A 234 8.70 -5.91 -0.05
N MET A 235 8.03 -4.90 -0.60
CA MET A 235 8.63 -3.58 -0.79
C MET A 235 8.86 -2.87 0.56
N TYR A 236 7.97 -3.09 1.54
CA TYR A 236 8.21 -2.66 2.92
C TYR A 236 9.47 -3.30 3.51
N LEU A 237 9.69 -4.62 3.33
CA LEU A 237 10.90 -5.30 3.77
C LEU A 237 12.14 -4.74 3.08
N VAL A 238 12.09 -4.53 1.76
CA VAL A 238 13.18 -3.91 0.99
C VAL A 238 13.54 -2.55 1.57
N ALA A 239 12.56 -1.67 1.76
CA ALA A 239 12.79 -0.32 2.28
C ALA A 239 13.35 -0.33 3.72
N LYS A 240 12.81 -1.20 4.57
CA LYS A 240 13.22 -1.33 5.98
C LYS A 240 14.66 -1.84 6.12
N GLU A 241 14.99 -2.93 5.46
CA GLU A 241 16.31 -3.57 5.61
C GLU A 241 17.41 -2.77 4.90
N ASN A 242 17.08 -2.02 3.84
CA ASN A 242 17.99 -1.03 3.23
C ASN A 242 18.10 0.27 4.02
N LYS A 243 17.42 0.38 5.19
CA LYS A 243 17.49 1.54 6.09
C LYS A 243 17.14 2.85 5.38
N THR A 244 16.00 2.85 4.68
CA THR A 244 15.49 4.04 4.01
C THR A 244 15.41 5.24 4.97
N THR A 245 15.62 6.44 4.43
CA THR A 245 15.42 7.71 5.15
C THR A 245 14.00 8.26 4.98
N LEU A 246 13.13 7.55 4.24
CA LEU A 246 11.72 7.92 4.12
C LEU A 246 11.02 7.90 5.49
N PRO A 247 10.03 8.79 5.70
CA PRO A 247 9.28 8.84 6.96
C PRO A 247 8.47 7.56 7.19
N SER A 248 8.06 7.31 8.44
CA SER A 248 7.21 6.16 8.80
C SER A 248 5.90 6.13 8.01
N ALA A 249 5.35 7.30 7.68
CA ALA A 249 4.17 7.42 6.82
C ALA A 249 4.37 6.79 5.44
N ALA A 250 5.53 7.00 4.81
CA ALA A 250 5.86 6.37 3.53
C ALA A 250 5.87 4.84 3.62
N LEU A 251 6.50 4.30 4.67
CA LEU A 251 6.53 2.85 4.91
C LEU A 251 5.15 2.28 5.18
N PHE A 252 4.27 3.05 5.83
CA PHE A 252 2.89 2.68 6.05
C PHE A 252 2.11 2.62 4.73
N ILE A 253 2.23 3.65 3.87
CA ILE A 253 1.62 3.66 2.53
C ILE A 253 2.06 2.42 1.76
N VAL A 254 3.38 2.22 1.59
CA VAL A 254 3.92 1.09 0.82
C VAL A 254 3.38 -0.24 1.33
N ARG A 255 3.30 -0.42 2.65
CA ARG A 255 2.90 -1.71 3.26
C ARG A 255 1.40 -2.02 3.20
N TYR A 256 0.55 -1.01 3.05
CA TYR A 256 -0.91 -1.18 3.22
C TYR A 256 -1.75 -0.53 2.11
N HIS A 257 -1.15 -0.01 1.05
CA HIS A 257 -1.89 0.65 -0.05
C HIS A 257 -2.80 -0.30 -0.83
N SER A 258 -2.54 -1.62 -0.79
CA SER A 258 -3.42 -2.64 -1.35
C SER A 258 -4.47 -3.15 -0.35
N PHE A 259 -4.46 -2.73 0.92
CA PHE A 259 -5.46 -3.17 1.91
C PHE A 259 -6.78 -2.42 1.75
N TYR A 260 -7.52 -2.77 0.71
CA TYR A 260 -8.76 -2.08 0.33
C TYR A 260 -9.96 -2.64 1.10
N ARG A 261 -10.79 -1.75 1.65
CA ARG A 261 -12.09 -2.15 2.20
C ARG A 261 -13.21 -1.33 1.60
N LYS A 262 -14.11 -2.02 0.90
CA LYS A 262 -15.19 -1.42 0.11
C LYS A 262 -16.30 -0.74 0.94
N TYR A 263 -16.40 -1.00 2.25
CA TYR A 263 -17.51 -0.52 3.09
C TYR A 263 -17.08 -0.15 4.51
N TRP A 264 -16.39 0.98 4.69
CA TRP A 264 -16.21 1.60 6.01
C TRP A 264 -17.10 2.83 6.15
N GLY A 265 -18.35 2.68 6.60
CA GLY A 265 -19.12 3.84 7.11
C GLY A 265 -18.50 4.43 8.39
N ILE A 266 -17.29 4.98 8.29
CA ILE A 266 -16.43 5.44 9.38
C ILE A 266 -15.99 6.88 9.09
N GLU A 267 -16.44 7.81 9.94
CA GLU A 267 -16.16 9.25 9.91
C GLU A 267 -14.79 9.65 10.54
N SER A 268 -13.80 8.76 10.60
CA SER A 268 -12.47 9.08 11.17
C SER A 268 -11.29 8.42 10.43
N ILE A 269 -11.45 8.26 9.12
CA ILE A 269 -10.40 7.86 8.17
C ILE A 269 -10.14 9.06 7.21
N GLU A 270 -10.29 10.31 7.64
CA GLU A 270 -9.91 11.45 6.78
C GLU A 270 -8.37 11.52 6.57
N GLU A 271 -7.56 11.01 7.52
CA GLU A 271 -6.11 10.87 7.34
C GLU A 271 -5.71 9.64 6.52
N PHE A 272 -6.46 8.54 6.62
CA PHE A 272 -6.19 7.32 5.83
C PHE A 272 -6.76 7.45 4.40
N VAL A 273 -7.77 8.31 4.17
CA VAL A 273 -8.30 8.66 2.83
C VAL A 273 -7.38 9.64 2.08
N LEU A 274 -6.58 10.47 2.75
CA LEU A 274 -5.52 11.25 2.09
C LEU A 274 -4.38 10.36 1.56
N LEU A 275 -4.17 9.18 2.15
CA LEU A 275 -3.14 8.21 1.77
C LEU A 275 -3.65 7.14 0.81
N VAL A 276 -4.91 6.71 0.91
CA VAL A 276 -5.54 5.70 0.05
C VAL A 276 -6.20 6.29 -1.19
N ASN A 277 -6.51 7.60 -1.22
CA ASN A 277 -6.83 8.26 -2.50
C ASN A 277 -5.66 8.27 -3.46
N ILE A 278 -4.42 7.94 -3.05
CA ILE A 278 -3.33 7.72 -3.99
C ILE A 278 -3.71 6.58 -4.95
N SER A 279 -4.24 5.45 -4.47
CA SER A 279 -4.69 4.35 -5.34
C SER A 279 -5.86 4.74 -6.26
N CYS A 280 -6.76 5.62 -5.84
CA CYS A 280 -7.84 6.14 -6.71
C CYS A 280 -7.39 7.26 -7.66
N LEU A 281 -6.45 8.13 -7.24
CA LEU A 281 -5.79 9.19 -8.03
C LEU A 281 -4.92 8.59 -9.12
N ILE A 282 -4.33 7.42 -8.87
CA ILE A 282 -3.45 6.72 -9.79
C ILE A 282 -4.26 6.06 -10.91
N LEU A 283 -5.38 5.41 -10.59
CA LEU A 283 -6.22 4.72 -11.60
C LEU A 283 -6.91 5.72 -12.56
N SER A 284 -7.03 6.99 -12.19
CA SER A 284 -7.80 7.98 -12.95
C SER A 284 -7.09 8.61 -14.16
N PHE A 285 -5.86 8.19 -14.51
CA PHE A 285 -5.05 8.87 -15.53
C PHE A 285 -5.22 8.37 -16.98
N VAL A 286 -5.97 7.29 -17.23
CA VAL A 286 -6.07 6.71 -18.60
C VAL A 286 -6.93 7.54 -19.57
N GLY A 287 -7.56 8.61 -19.10
CA GLY A 287 -8.45 9.45 -19.92
C GLY A 287 -7.81 10.61 -20.68
N LEU A 288 -6.55 11.01 -20.39
CA LEU A 288 -6.08 12.35 -20.82
C LEU A 288 -4.76 12.42 -21.62
N MET A 289 -4.13 11.30 -22.01
CA MET A 289 -2.90 11.33 -22.84
C MET A 289 -3.13 11.03 -24.34
N LEU A 290 -4.36 11.08 -24.83
CA LEU A 290 -4.70 10.92 -26.26
C LEU A 290 -5.33 12.16 -26.93
N LEU A 291 -5.11 13.37 -26.39
CA LEU A 291 -5.43 14.63 -27.06
C LEU A 291 -4.27 15.62 -27.02
#